data_AF-A0A4U0UNQ3-F1
#
_entry.id   AF-A0A4U0UNQ3-F1
#
_cell.length_a   1.000
_cell.length_b   1.000
_cell.length_c   1.000
_cell.angle_alpha   90.00
_cell.angle_beta   90.00
_cell.angle_gamma   90.00
#
_symmetry.space_group_name_H-M   'P 1'
#
loop_
_entity.id
_entity.type
_entity.pdbx_description
1 polymer ?
#
loop_
_entity_poly.entity_id
_entity_poly.type
_entity_poly.pdbx_seq_one_letter_code
_entity_poly.pdbx_strand_id
1 'polypeptide(L)'
;MSLGNEASSSDFSTGLAILLLAQLLSAWMGAYVEDTYTTYKASWTENLFYSHIFSLPLFLPLSRSLKEQYVELAATPPPSRQEGILSSKQQLSGSVSIPEMLLKFLGKTGESLPQGMLYLLVNVVTQLVCISGVNLLSSKSSAVTVTIILNIRKLVSFIISTLVFGHQLSAKMVLGSALVFGSGALYGYETSWRLPAARRRKEALTNGAKAVESTEKTS
;
A
#
# COMPACT_ATOMS: atom_id res chain seq x y z
N MET A 1 31.67 10.49 17.02
CA MET A 1 31.86 9.02 17.05
C MET A 1 31.64 8.51 15.63
N SER A 2 32.75 8.12 14.98
CA SER A 2 32.78 7.56 13.64
C SER A 2 32.26 6.12 13.72
N LEU A 3 31.09 5.85 13.16
CA LEU A 3 30.55 4.50 13.06
C LEU A 3 31.04 3.89 11.74
N GLY A 4 31.74 2.77 11.86
CA GLY A 4 32.54 2.12 10.83
C GLY A 4 31.76 1.74 9.57
N ASN A 5 32.43 1.98 8.44
CA ASN A 5 32.03 1.59 7.10
C ASN A 5 32.43 0.13 6.77
N GLU A 6 32.29 -0.78 7.73
CA GLU A 6 32.62 -2.21 7.57
C GLU A 6 31.34 -3.05 7.37
N ALA A 7 30.37 -2.53 6.61
CA ALA A 7 29.45 -3.43 5.94
C ALA A 7 30.24 -4.05 4.78
N SER A 8 30.69 -5.29 4.94
CA SER A 8 31.39 -6.03 3.89
C SER A 8 30.57 -5.89 2.59
N SER A 9 31.19 -5.52 1.48
CA SER A 9 30.51 -5.41 0.18
C SER A 9 29.70 -6.68 -0.15
N SER A 10 30.09 -7.82 0.42
CA SER A 10 29.38 -9.10 0.39
C SER A 10 28.02 -9.08 1.10
N ASP A 11 27.90 -8.44 2.26
CA ASP A 11 26.64 -8.36 3.01
C ASP A 11 25.64 -7.45 2.31
N PHE A 12 26.13 -6.31 1.78
CA PHE A 12 25.34 -5.43 0.93
C PHE A 12 24.87 -6.14 -0.34
N SER A 13 25.77 -6.87 -1.02
CA SER A 13 25.44 -7.63 -2.22
C SER A 13 24.45 -8.76 -1.94
N THR A 14 24.61 -9.46 -0.82
CA THR A 14 23.70 -10.53 -0.39
C THR A 14 22.31 -9.97 -0.07
N GLY A 15 22.24 -8.85 0.67
CA GLY A 15 20.99 -8.15 0.93
C GLY A 15 20.30 -7.70 -0.35
N LEU A 16 21.05 -7.11 -1.29
CA LEU A 16 20.52 -6.71 -2.59
C LEU A 16 20.01 -7.91 -3.41
N ALA A 17 20.73 -9.03 -3.41
CA ALA A 17 20.35 -10.25 -4.11
C ALA A 17 19.05 -10.85 -3.55
N ILE A 18 18.91 -10.90 -2.23
CA ILE A 18 17.69 -11.39 -1.56
C ILE A 18 16.50 -10.48 -1.89
N LEU A 19 16.68 -9.16 -1.84
CA LEU A 19 15.62 -8.20 -2.18
C LEU A 19 15.20 -8.30 -3.65
N LEU A 20 16.16 -8.50 -4.56
CA LEU A 20 15.89 -8.66 -5.99
C LEU A 20 15.10 -9.95 -6.25
N LEU A 21 15.54 -11.07 -5.65
CA LEU A 21 14.84 -12.35 -5.75
C LEU A 21 13.41 -12.25 -5.19
N ALA A 22 13.25 -11.61 -4.03
CA ALA A 22 11.94 -11.38 -3.43
C ALA A 22 11.02 -10.55 -4.36
N GLN A 23 11.57 -9.54 -5.04
CA GLN A 23 10.80 -8.72 -5.98
C GLN A 23 10.41 -9.49 -7.25
N LEU A 24 11.27 -10.37 -7.77
CA LEU A 24 10.96 -11.26 -8.90
C LEU A 24 9.86 -12.26 -8.53
N LEU A 25 9.96 -12.91 -7.38
CA LEU A 25 8.95 -13.83 -6.88
C LEU A 25 7.61 -13.13 -6.63
N SER A 26 7.65 -11.90 -6.13
CA SER A 26 6.44 -11.07 -5.94
C SER A 26 5.78 -10.71 -7.27
N ALA A 27 6.57 -10.38 -8.30
CA ALA A 27 6.05 -10.12 -9.64
C ALA A 27 5.45 -11.39 -10.28
N TRP A 28 6.12 -12.54 -10.14
CA TRP A 28 5.61 -13.83 -10.59
C TRP A 28 4.29 -14.18 -9.90
N MET A 29 4.24 -14.07 -8.57
CA MET A 29 3.01 -14.32 -7.80
C MET A 29 1.87 -13.41 -8.27
N GLY A 30 2.15 -12.13 -8.52
CA GLY A 30 1.15 -11.18 -9.02
C GLY A 30 0.55 -11.59 -10.37
N ALA A 31 1.39 -12.03 -11.31
CA ALA A 31 0.93 -12.55 -12.60
C ALA A 31 0.15 -13.86 -12.47
N TYR A 32 0.64 -14.78 -11.64
CA TYR A 32 -0.02 -16.06 -11.39
C TYR A 32 -1.42 -15.90 -10.79
N VAL A 33 -1.58 -14.94 -9.88
CA VAL A 33 -2.86 -14.58 -9.28
C VAL A 33 -3.83 -14.05 -10.35
N GLU A 34 -3.36 -13.21 -11.28
CA GLU A 34 -4.18 -12.71 -12.41
C GLU A 34 -4.61 -13.84 -13.36
N ASP A 35 -3.70 -14.73 -13.75
CA ASP A 35 -4.03 -15.89 -14.61
C ASP A 35 -5.04 -16.83 -13.94
N THR A 36 -4.93 -17.00 -12.62
CA THR A 36 -5.89 -17.79 -11.84
C THR A 36 -7.27 -17.12 -11.80
N TYR A 37 -7.32 -15.79 -11.65
CA TYR A 37 -8.58 -15.05 -11.66
C TYR A 37 -9.31 -15.12 -13.01
N THR A 38 -8.56 -15.07 -14.13
CA THR A 38 -9.16 -15.16 -15.47
C THR A 38 -9.67 -16.56 -15.80
N THR A 39 -8.94 -17.60 -15.37
CA THR A 39 -9.26 -19.00 -15.67
C THR A 39 -10.44 -19.52 -14.84
N TYR A 40 -10.46 -19.25 -13.53
CA TYR A 40 -11.42 -19.85 -12.60
C TYR A 40 -12.63 -18.96 -12.27
N LYS A 41 -12.68 -17.71 -12.76
CA LYS A 41 -13.65 -16.67 -12.32
C LYS A 41 -13.78 -16.62 -10.79
N ALA A 42 -12.68 -16.86 -10.10
CA ALA A 42 -12.66 -17.09 -8.66
C ALA A 42 -13.08 -15.84 -7.88
N SER A 43 -13.79 -16.05 -6.78
CA SER A 43 -14.19 -14.96 -5.89
C SER A 43 -12.97 -14.39 -5.15
N TRP A 44 -12.86 -13.07 -5.04
CA TRP A 44 -11.75 -12.41 -4.31
C TRP A 44 -11.62 -12.90 -2.85
N THR A 45 -12.74 -13.33 -2.26
CA THR A 45 -12.83 -13.92 -0.91
C THR A 45 -12.12 -15.26 -0.80
N GLU A 46 -12.14 -16.07 -1.86
CA GLU A 46 -11.48 -17.36 -1.89
C GLU A 46 -9.96 -17.20 -1.97
N ASN A 47 -9.47 -16.27 -2.80
CA ASN A 47 -8.05 -15.93 -2.82
C ASN A 47 -7.57 -15.36 -1.47
N LEU A 48 -8.41 -14.55 -0.81
CA LEU A 48 -8.11 -14.01 0.52
C LEU A 48 -8.01 -15.13 1.55
N PHE A 49 -8.95 -16.08 1.52
CA PHE A 49 -8.98 -17.24 2.40
C PHE A 49 -7.73 -18.11 2.23
N TYR A 50 -7.38 -18.49 0.99
CA TYR A 50 -6.19 -19.29 0.73
C TYR A 50 -4.91 -18.55 1.13
N SER A 51 -4.81 -17.25 0.85
CA SER A 51 -3.63 -16.47 1.24
C SER A 51 -3.43 -16.45 2.76
N HIS A 52 -4.51 -16.34 3.54
CA HIS A 52 -4.43 -16.36 5.00
C HIS A 52 -4.15 -17.77 5.54
N ILE A 53 -4.83 -18.80 5.02
CA ILE A 53 -4.69 -20.17 5.53
C ILE A 53 -3.30 -20.75 5.20
N PHE A 54 -2.71 -20.41 4.05
CA PHE A 54 -1.35 -20.83 3.70
C PHE A 54 -0.28 -20.06 4.49
N SER A 55 -0.57 -18.85 4.98
CA SER A 55 0.37 -18.11 5.82
C SER A 55 0.53 -18.73 7.21
N LEU A 56 -0.53 -19.31 7.77
CA LEU A 56 -0.53 -19.89 9.13
C LEU A 56 0.49 -21.03 9.33
N PRO A 57 0.60 -22.05 8.44
CA PRO A 57 1.64 -23.08 8.51
C PRO A 57 3.05 -22.50 8.44
N LEU A 58 3.24 -21.44 7.64
CA LEU A 58 4.55 -20.81 7.47
C LEU A 58 5.02 -20.09 8.75
N PHE A 59 4.08 -19.66 9.61
CA PHE A 59 4.38 -19.02 10.91
C PHE A 59 4.71 -20.02 12.03
N LEU A 60 4.44 -21.32 11.85
CA LEU A 60 4.74 -22.34 12.87
C LEU A 60 6.22 -22.38 13.32
N PRO A 61 7.23 -22.39 12.42
CA PRO A 61 8.63 -22.35 12.83
C PRO A 61 9.04 -21.03 13.50
N LEU A 62 8.39 -19.91 13.16
CA LEU A 62 8.66 -18.58 13.73
C LEU A 62 7.91 -18.33 15.05
N SER A 63 6.98 -19.22 15.42
CA SER A 63 6.09 -19.04 16.58
C SER A 63 6.80 -18.81 17.91
N ARG A 64 8.03 -19.32 18.09
CA ARG A 64 8.84 -19.08 19.29
C ARG A 64 9.25 -17.61 19.40
N SER A 65 9.80 -17.05 18.34
CA SER A 65 10.22 -15.65 18.31
C SER A 65 9.04 -14.69 18.44
N LEU A 66 7.88 -15.05 17.84
CA LEU A 66 6.65 -14.25 17.97
C LEU A 66 6.15 -14.20 19.43
N LYS A 67 6.26 -15.30 20.18
CA LYS A 67 5.85 -15.33 21.58
C LYS A 67 6.75 -14.48 22.46
N GLU A 68 8.06 -14.53 22.25
CA GLU A 68 9.04 -13.72 22.98
C GLU A 68 8.78 -12.22 22.76
N GLN A 69 8.64 -11.80 21.50
CA GLN A 69 8.35 -10.40 21.16
C GLN A 69 6.97 -9.96 21.65
N TYR A 70 5.96 -10.84 21.60
CA TYR A 70 4.63 -10.52 22.11
C TYR A 70 4.64 -10.30 23.63
N VAL A 71 5.36 -11.14 24.38
CA VAL A 71 5.48 -10.99 25.84
C VAL A 71 6.23 -9.71 26.20
N GLU A 72 7.29 -9.38 25.48
CA GLU A 72 8.04 -8.12 25.66
C GLU A 72 7.16 -6.89 25.36
N LEU A 73 6.37 -6.94 24.28
CA LEU A 73 5.48 -5.86 23.87
C LEU A 73 4.26 -5.72 24.80
N ALA A 74 3.79 -6.82 25.38
CA ALA A 74 2.72 -6.84 26.37
C ALA A 74 3.19 -6.34 27.76
N ALA A 75 4.50 -6.47 28.06
CA ALA A 75 5.11 -5.95 29.28
C ALA A 75 5.42 -4.45 29.22
N THR A 76 5.19 -3.78 28.09
CA THR A 76 5.48 -2.34 27.95
C THR A 76 4.52 -1.51 28.83
N PRO A 77 5.01 -0.56 29.65
CA PRO A 77 4.18 0.24 30.54
C PRO A 77 3.05 0.98 29.79
N PRO A 78 1.88 1.18 30.41
CA PRO A 78 0.82 2.01 29.84
C PRO A 78 1.33 3.45 29.68
N PRO A 79 0.86 4.17 28.64
CA PRO A 79 1.33 5.52 28.35
C PRO A 79 1.04 6.40 29.56
N SER A 80 2.09 6.89 30.24
CA SER A 80 1.97 8.09 31.05
C SER A 80 1.46 9.18 30.12
N ARG A 81 0.19 9.56 30.32
CA ARG A 81 -0.57 10.67 29.71
C ARG A 81 0.35 11.76 29.13
N GLN A 82 0.87 11.54 27.93
CA GLN A 82 1.60 12.57 27.19
C GLN A 82 0.61 13.14 26.21
N GLU A 83 0.11 14.31 26.60
CA GLU A 83 -0.87 15.18 25.96
C GLU A 83 -0.40 15.70 24.58
N GLY A 84 0.05 14.81 23.69
CA GLY A 84 0.56 15.16 22.37
C GLY A 84 -0.49 15.10 21.25
N ILE A 85 -1.54 14.30 21.41
CA ILE A 85 -2.54 14.10 20.34
C ILE A 85 -3.76 15.02 20.51
N LEU A 86 -4.05 15.53 21.72
CA LEU A 86 -5.15 16.48 21.95
C LEU A 86 -4.75 17.96 21.95
N SER A 87 -3.46 18.30 22.03
CA SER A 87 -2.99 19.71 21.92
C SER A 87 -2.76 20.17 20.48
N SER A 88 -2.85 19.29 19.48
CA SER A 88 -2.94 19.71 18.07
C SER A 88 -4.40 20.05 17.69
N LYS A 89 -5.04 20.90 18.50
CA LYS A 89 -6.30 21.57 18.14
C LYS A 89 -6.06 22.92 17.44
N GLN A 90 -4.81 23.26 17.15
CA GLN A 90 -4.46 24.50 16.48
C GLN A 90 -3.54 24.18 15.30
N GLN A 91 -4.11 24.32 14.09
CA GLN A 91 -3.44 24.38 12.79
C GLN A 91 -3.43 23.13 11.89
N LEU A 92 -4.53 22.37 11.83
CA LEU A 92 -4.83 21.57 10.64
C LEU A 92 -6.26 21.82 10.15
N SER A 93 -6.45 22.94 9.43
CA SER A 93 -7.64 23.25 8.62
C SER A 93 -7.72 22.36 7.36
N GLY A 94 -7.47 21.06 7.50
CA GLY A 94 -7.56 20.08 6.42
C GLY A 94 -8.50 18.96 6.87
N SER A 95 -9.74 19.03 6.41
CA SER A 95 -10.82 18.07 6.67
C SER A 95 -10.43 16.63 6.31
N VAL A 96 -9.83 15.90 7.24
CA VAL A 96 -9.85 14.44 7.27
C VAL A 96 -10.83 14.06 8.36
N SER A 97 -12.09 13.82 7.96
CA SER A 97 -13.14 13.35 8.85
C SER A 97 -12.83 11.93 9.32
N ILE A 98 -11.98 11.79 10.34
CA ILE A 98 -11.91 10.55 11.09
C ILE A 98 -13.23 10.45 11.86
N PRO A 99 -14.07 9.41 11.62
CA PRO A 99 -15.36 9.30 12.29
C PRO A 99 -15.16 9.28 13.81
N GLU A 100 -15.84 10.17 14.55
CA GLU A 100 -15.74 10.24 16.03
C GLU A 100 -16.09 8.92 16.71
N MET A 101 -16.83 8.05 16.04
CA MET A 101 -17.11 6.68 16.47
C MET A 101 -15.83 5.85 16.63
N LEU A 102 -14.86 6.01 15.73
CA LEU A 102 -13.57 5.31 15.78
C LEU A 102 -12.75 5.80 16.98
N LEU A 103 -12.71 7.12 17.21
CA LEU A 103 -12.04 7.72 18.37
C LEU A 103 -12.68 7.27 19.70
N LYS A 104 -14.00 7.18 19.77
CA LYS A 104 -14.72 6.67 20.95
C LYS A 104 -14.54 5.15 21.14
N PHE A 105 -14.44 4.38 20.05
CA PHE A 105 -14.17 2.95 20.12
C PHE A 105 -12.75 2.68 20.60
N LEU A 106 -11.75 3.43 20.11
CA LEU A 106 -10.37 3.38 20.59
C LEU A 106 -10.22 3.89 22.03
N GLY A 107 -10.98 4.93 22.42
CA GLY A 107 -10.96 5.46 23.79
C GLY A 107 -11.53 4.48 24.82
N LYS A 108 -12.53 3.66 24.43
CA LYS A 108 -13.18 2.69 25.32
C LYS A 108 -12.42 1.36 25.43
N THR A 109 -11.59 1.03 24.44
CA THR A 109 -10.64 -0.10 24.50
C THR A 109 -9.27 0.30 25.06
N GLY A 110 -8.96 1.60 25.09
CA GLY A 110 -7.64 2.13 25.49
C GLY A 110 -7.35 2.14 27.00
N GLU A 111 -8.35 2.02 27.87
CA GLU A 111 -8.13 2.10 29.34
C GLU A 111 -7.44 0.87 29.95
N SER A 112 -7.31 -0.23 29.20
CA SER A 112 -6.75 -1.50 29.72
C SER A 112 -5.70 -2.15 28.82
N LEU A 113 -5.23 -1.49 27.76
CA LEU A 113 -4.25 -2.04 26.82
C LEU A 113 -2.90 -1.30 26.87
N PRO A 114 -1.76 -2.02 27.03
CA PRO A 114 -0.40 -1.49 26.86
C PRO A 114 -0.23 -0.74 25.53
N GLN A 115 0.55 0.35 25.52
CA GLN A 115 0.74 1.20 24.32
C GLN A 115 1.23 0.41 23.10
N GLY A 116 2.10 -0.58 23.30
CA GLY A 116 2.62 -1.45 22.24
C GLY A 116 1.53 -2.27 21.55
N MET A 117 0.52 -2.72 22.29
CA MET A 117 -0.61 -3.47 21.74
C MET A 117 -1.52 -2.59 20.89
N LEU A 118 -1.70 -1.32 21.27
CA LEU A 118 -2.48 -0.37 20.48
C LEU A 118 -1.83 -0.08 19.12
N TYR A 119 -0.51 0.16 19.08
CA TYR A 119 0.20 0.38 17.81
C TYR A 119 0.20 -0.87 16.92
N LEU A 120 0.39 -2.04 17.52
CA LEU A 120 0.31 -3.31 16.81
C LEU A 120 -1.08 -3.49 16.18
N LEU A 121 -2.14 -3.23 16.94
CA LEU A 121 -3.53 -3.35 16.48
C LEU A 121 -3.83 -2.40 15.32
N VAL A 122 -3.44 -1.13 15.43
CA VAL A 122 -3.63 -0.14 14.36
C VAL A 122 -2.85 -0.55 13.09
N ASN A 123 -1.62 -1.06 13.24
CA ASN A 123 -0.82 -1.56 12.13
C ASN A 123 -1.48 -2.77 11.45
N VAL A 124 -1.93 -3.76 12.21
CA VAL A 124 -2.60 -4.97 11.68
C VAL A 124 -3.91 -4.62 10.98
N VAL A 125 -4.76 -3.77 11.57
CA VAL A 125 -6.02 -3.34 10.95
C VAL A 125 -5.76 -2.60 9.64
N THR A 126 -4.78 -1.70 9.62
CA THR A 126 -4.41 -0.98 8.40
C THR A 126 -3.90 -1.93 7.32
N GLN A 127 -3.07 -2.90 7.69
CA GLN A 127 -2.56 -3.93 6.78
C GLN A 127 -3.69 -4.81 6.23
N LEU A 128 -4.63 -5.24 7.07
CA LEU A 128 -5.79 -6.04 6.66
C LEU A 128 -6.66 -5.28 5.64
N VAL A 129 -6.98 -4.01 5.91
CA VAL A 129 -7.73 -3.15 4.99
C VAL A 129 -6.95 -2.95 3.69
N CYS A 130 -5.64 -2.73 3.79
CA CYS A 130 -4.75 -2.55 2.64
C CYS A 130 -4.66 -3.78 1.74
N ILE A 131 -4.53 -4.98 2.33
CA ILE A 131 -4.43 -6.25 1.60
C ILE A 131 -5.79 -6.61 1.00
N SER A 132 -6.87 -6.46 1.77
CA SER A 132 -8.24 -6.72 1.29
C SER A 132 -8.62 -5.81 0.11
N GLY A 133 -8.29 -4.51 0.20
CA GLY A 133 -8.55 -3.55 -0.88
C GLY A 133 -7.78 -3.86 -2.16
N VAL A 134 -6.52 -4.31 -2.05
CA VAL A 134 -5.69 -4.69 -3.21
C VAL A 134 -6.18 -5.99 -3.82
N ASN A 135 -6.55 -6.98 -3.01
CA ASN A 135 -7.03 -8.26 -3.49
C ASN A 135 -8.41 -8.13 -4.18
N LEU A 136 -9.28 -7.27 -3.65
CA LEU A 136 -10.53 -6.89 -4.31
C LEU A 136 -10.28 -6.24 -5.68
N LEU A 137 -9.34 -5.30 -5.75
CA LEU A 137 -9.04 -4.60 -6.98
C LEU A 137 -8.34 -5.49 -8.02
N SER A 138 -7.50 -6.43 -7.57
CA SER A 138 -6.88 -7.44 -8.42
C SER A 138 -7.89 -8.34 -9.11
N SER A 139 -9.07 -8.56 -8.53
CA SER A 139 -10.15 -9.29 -9.20
C SER A 139 -10.86 -8.49 -10.30
N LYS A 140 -10.60 -7.17 -10.40
CA LYS A 140 -11.29 -6.23 -11.31
C LYS A 140 -10.32 -5.43 -12.20
N SER A 141 -9.02 -5.66 -12.12
CA SER A 141 -7.98 -4.91 -12.83
C SER A 141 -6.77 -5.79 -13.05
N SER A 142 -5.91 -5.44 -14.01
CA SER A 142 -4.71 -6.23 -14.29
C SER A 142 -3.66 -6.13 -13.18
N ALA A 143 -2.78 -7.13 -13.06
CA ALA A 143 -1.71 -7.19 -12.06
C ALA A 143 -0.77 -5.98 -12.15
N VAL A 144 -0.65 -5.40 -13.34
CA VAL A 144 0.11 -4.17 -13.56
C VAL A 144 -0.53 -2.99 -12.83
N THR A 145 -1.84 -2.81 -12.90
CA THR A 145 -2.56 -1.75 -12.16
C THR A 145 -2.50 -1.96 -10.65
N VAL A 146 -2.60 -3.21 -10.19
CA VAL A 146 -2.43 -3.58 -8.78
C VAL A 146 -1.05 -3.17 -8.28
N THR A 147 -0.01 -3.41 -9.08
CA THR A 147 1.38 -3.02 -8.78
C THR A 147 1.55 -1.50 -8.72
N ILE A 148 0.92 -0.74 -9.61
CA ILE A 148 0.94 0.74 -9.56
C ILE A 148 0.36 1.24 -8.23
N ILE A 149 -0.78 0.69 -7.81
CA ILE A 149 -1.48 1.16 -6.60
C ILE A 149 -0.70 0.83 -5.34
N LEU A 150 -0.02 -0.32 -5.31
CA LEU A 150 0.90 -0.66 -4.24
C LEU A 150 2.09 0.32 -4.15
N ASN A 151 2.62 0.77 -5.29
CA ASN A 151 3.66 1.79 -5.33
C ASN A 151 3.13 3.16 -4.87
N ILE A 152 1.94 3.57 -5.33
CA ILE A 152 1.28 4.82 -4.88
C ILE A 152 1.05 4.81 -3.38
N ARG A 153 0.67 3.68 -2.77
CA ARG A 153 0.49 3.59 -1.31
C ARG A 153 1.79 3.88 -0.56
N LYS A 154 2.89 3.21 -0.94
CA LYS A 154 4.21 3.41 -0.33
C LYS A 154 4.67 4.87 -0.49
N LEU A 155 4.38 5.43 -1.66
CA LEU A 155 4.67 6.81 -2.05
C LEU A 155 3.93 7.83 -1.16
N VAL A 156 2.61 7.67 -1.02
CA VAL A 156 1.78 8.57 -0.19
C VAL A 156 2.16 8.48 1.28
N SER A 157 2.38 7.27 1.80
CA SER A 157 2.86 7.09 3.18
C SER A 157 4.21 7.78 3.43
N PHE A 158 5.12 7.73 2.46
CA PHE A 158 6.41 8.40 2.54
C PHE A 158 6.28 9.94 2.52
N ILE A 159 5.44 10.50 1.63
CA ILE A 159 5.17 11.96 1.61
C ILE A 159 4.62 12.41 2.96
N ILE A 160 3.58 11.73 3.47
CA ILE A 160 2.96 12.07 4.76
C ILE A 160 4.00 12.02 5.87
N SER A 161 4.82 10.96 5.92
CA SER A 161 5.90 10.84 6.91
C SER A 161 6.89 12.01 6.83
N THR A 162 7.30 12.40 5.63
CA THR A 162 8.27 13.48 5.46
C THR A 162 7.69 14.84 5.84
N LEU A 163 6.42 15.08 5.51
CA LEU A 163 5.71 16.32 5.85
C LEU A 163 5.46 16.46 7.36
N VAL A 164 5.09 15.36 8.03
CA VAL A 164 4.77 15.36 9.47
C VAL A 164 6.01 15.49 10.35
N PHE A 165 7.11 14.83 9.99
CA PHE A 165 8.34 14.81 10.81
C PHE A 165 9.35 15.91 10.43
N GLY A 166 9.11 16.69 9.36
CA GLY A 166 9.94 17.84 8.99
C GLY A 166 11.43 17.52 8.77
N HIS A 167 11.74 16.31 8.29
CA HIS A 167 13.12 15.82 8.19
C HIS A 167 13.90 16.47 7.03
N GLN A 168 15.17 16.82 7.28
CA GLN A 168 16.08 17.34 6.26
C GLN A 168 16.46 16.24 5.25
N LEU A 169 15.75 16.19 4.13
CA LEU A 169 16.02 15.24 3.06
C LEU A 169 17.40 15.50 2.45
N SER A 170 18.31 14.53 2.53
CA SER A 170 19.58 14.57 1.81
C SER A 170 19.35 14.71 0.29
N ALA A 171 20.18 15.50 -0.39
CA ALA A 171 20.05 15.74 -1.84
C ALA A 171 19.99 14.43 -2.67
N LYS A 172 20.70 13.38 -2.23
CA LYS A 172 20.68 12.05 -2.85
C LYS A 172 19.30 11.38 -2.76
N MET A 173 18.61 11.57 -1.64
CA MET A 173 17.27 11.04 -1.38
C MET A 173 16.21 11.83 -2.14
N VAL A 174 16.36 13.16 -2.26
CA VAL A 174 15.48 14.00 -3.09
C VAL A 174 15.58 13.60 -4.56
N LEU A 175 16.79 13.39 -5.08
CA LEU A 175 17.00 12.93 -6.45
C LEU A 175 16.36 11.56 -6.70
N GLY A 176 16.61 10.60 -5.81
CA GLY A 176 16.02 9.25 -5.90
C GLY A 176 14.48 9.26 -5.82
N SER A 177 13.94 10.06 -4.90
CA SER A 177 12.50 10.28 -4.78
C SER A 177 11.91 10.91 -6.05
N ALA A 178 12.50 11.98 -6.57
CA ALA A 178 12.04 12.61 -7.81
C ALA A 178 12.00 11.62 -9.00
N LEU A 179 13.00 10.74 -9.10
CA LEU A 179 13.07 9.71 -10.15
C LEU A 179 11.99 8.62 -9.98
N VAL A 180 11.83 8.06 -8.78
CA VAL A 180 10.84 7.01 -8.49
C VAL A 180 9.40 7.55 -8.63
N PHE A 181 9.16 8.75 -8.14
CA PHE A 181 7.84 9.39 -8.20
C PHE A 181 7.53 9.86 -9.61
N GLY A 182 8.52 10.44 -10.31
CA GLY A 182 8.40 10.88 -11.69
C GLY A 182 8.06 9.73 -12.64
N SER A 183 8.74 8.57 -12.49
CA SER A 183 8.43 7.38 -13.28
C SER A 183 7.02 6.83 -13.01
N GLY A 184 6.62 6.73 -11.74
CA GLY A 184 5.27 6.30 -11.35
C GLY A 184 4.17 7.24 -11.85
N ALA A 185 4.38 8.55 -11.75
CA ALA A 185 3.45 9.57 -12.22
C ALA A 185 3.30 9.55 -13.74
N LEU A 186 4.40 9.42 -14.48
CA LEU A 186 4.38 9.37 -15.95
C LEU A 186 3.65 8.12 -16.45
N TYR A 187 3.93 6.96 -15.86
CA TYR A 187 3.25 5.72 -16.20
C TYR A 187 1.75 5.76 -15.86
N GLY A 188 1.40 6.28 -14.68
CA GLY A 188 0.02 6.50 -14.27
C GLY A 188 -0.72 7.46 -15.20
N TYR A 189 -0.08 8.55 -15.62
CA TYR A 189 -0.65 9.54 -16.54
C TYR A 189 -0.97 8.95 -17.92
N GLU A 190 -0.04 8.19 -18.50
CA GLU A 190 -0.26 7.52 -19.78
C GLU A 190 -1.41 6.51 -19.70
N THR A 191 -1.38 5.64 -18.69
CA THR A 191 -2.33 4.53 -18.55
C THR A 191 -3.71 4.96 -18.09
N SER A 192 -3.81 5.91 -17.15
CA SER A 192 -5.08 6.29 -16.51
C SER A 192 -5.81 7.44 -17.21
N TRP A 193 -5.08 8.40 -17.78
CA TRP A 193 -5.69 9.61 -18.36
C TRP A 193 -5.61 9.63 -19.89
N ARG A 194 -4.41 9.43 -20.45
CA ARG A 194 -4.17 9.62 -21.89
C ARG A 194 -4.81 8.52 -22.74
N LEU A 195 -4.56 7.25 -22.43
CA LEU A 195 -5.07 6.11 -23.21
C LEU A 195 -6.62 6.05 -23.24
N PRO A 196 -7.33 6.16 -22.11
CA PRO A 196 -8.79 6.18 -22.10
C PRO A 196 -9.39 7.40 -22.81
N ALA A 197 -8.79 8.58 -22.67
CA ALA A 197 -9.26 9.79 -23.35
C ALA A 197 -9.06 9.73 -24.87
N ALA A 198 -8.00 9.07 -25.34
CA ALA A 198 -7.78 8.81 -26.76
C ALA A 198 -8.79 7.80 -27.33
N ARG A 199 -9.14 6.75 -26.56
CA ARG A 199 -10.17 5.77 -26.95
C ARG A 199 -11.55 6.43 -27.08
N ARG A 200 -11.97 7.21 -26.09
CA ARG A 200 -13.26 7.96 -26.14
C ARG A 200 -13.34 8.91 -27.34
N ARG A 201 -12.23 9.57 -27.70
CA ARG A 201 -12.17 10.42 -28.89
C ARG A 201 -12.34 9.63 -30.19
N LYS A 202 -11.71 8.45 -30.32
CA LYS A 202 -11.89 7.58 -31.48
C LYS A 202 -13.32 7.06 -31.58
N GLU A 203 -13.92 6.63 -30.47
CA GLU A 203 -15.32 6.19 -30.43
C GLU A 203 -16.29 7.30 -30.84
N ALA A 204 -16.08 8.53 -30.37
CA ALA A 204 -16.89 9.70 -30.77
C ALA A 204 -16.79 10.00 -32.29
N LEU A 205 -15.59 9.94 -32.87
CA LEU A 205 -15.39 10.13 -34.31
C LEU A 205 -16.04 9.01 -35.14
N THR A 206 -15.94 7.76 -34.68
CA THR A 206 -16.52 6.60 -35.39
C THR A 206 -18.05 6.63 -35.34
N ASN A 207 -18.62 6.99 -34.18
CA ASN A 207 -20.07 7.13 -34.02
C ASN A 207 -20.61 8.34 -34.81
N GLY A 208 -19.86 9.45 -34.86
CA GLY A 208 -20.19 10.60 -35.69
C GLY A 208 -20.18 10.27 -37.19
N ALA A 209 -19.17 9.55 -37.67
CA ALA A 209 -19.10 9.11 -39.07
C ALA A 209 -20.28 8.18 -39.44
N LYS A 210 -20.63 7.23 -38.58
CA LYS A 210 -21.81 6.36 -38.79
C LYS A 210 -23.13 7.13 -38.80
N ALA A 211 -23.27 8.14 -37.95
CA ALA A 211 -24.48 8.97 -37.91
C ALA A 211 -24.65 9.80 -39.19
N VAL A 212 -23.55 10.37 -39.72
CA VAL A 212 -23.56 11.11 -41.00
C VAL A 212 -23.89 10.19 -42.18
N GLU A 213 -23.30 8.99 -42.23
CA GLU A 213 -23.60 8.00 -43.27
C GLU A 213 -25.07 7.51 -43.21
N SER A 214 -25.66 7.42 -42.01
CA SER A 214 -27.08 7.08 -41.87
C SER A 214 -28.01 8.19 -42.35
N THR A 215 -27.68 9.46 -42.14
CA THR A 215 -28.49 10.58 -42.62
C THR A 215 -28.46 10.73 -44.14
N GLU A 216 -27.34 10.39 -44.79
CA GLU A 216 -27.19 10.46 -46.25
C GLU A 216 -28.00 9.37 -46.98
N LYS A 217 -28.14 8.17 -46.41
CA LYS A 217 -28.89 7.06 -47.04
C LYS A 217 -30.42 7.16 -46.89
N THR A 218 -30.92 8.11 -46.09
CA THR A 218 -32.36 8.26 -45.81
C THR A 218 -32.99 9.47 -46.52
N SER A 219 -32.18 10.22 -47.28
CA SER A 219 -32.61 11.37 -48.08
C SER A 219 -32.54 11.05 -49.57
#